data_AF-A0A4Q3JBA5-F1
#
_entry.id   AF-A0A4Q3JBA5-F1
#
_cell.length_a   1.000
_cell.length_b   1.000
_cell.length_c   1.000
_cell.angle_alpha   90.00
_cell.angle_beta   90.00
_cell.angle_gamma   90.00
#
_symmetry.space_group_name_H-M   'P 1'
#
loop_
_entity.id
_entity.type
_entity.pdbx_description
1 polymer ?
#
loop_
_entity_poly.entity_id
_entity_poly.type
_entity_poly.pdbx_seq_one_letter_code
_entity_poly.pdbx_strand_id
1 'polypeptide(L)'
;EAIALGLVAHGGTATGVEVWDKDPENNTRLIAETFREAGRIAQDHGEFIVAEGEICWGGMHSWRENVKLLELVNMPGVVGYQADMAHSMLFVLGANAEKDRILPRDFDWSDKAALDAAYHKVGDALRPWTLDFHVAQNDGTTFGSGDHEKTGRHCQIDDPNGRLDVPRHAGYWLRDDKGELTKKMHHICWDGCMFPNAVMETQETWNKILGAMVKVRDAHGWRE
;
A
#
# COMPACT_ATOMS: atom_id res chain seq x y z
N GLU A 1 -12.55 -2.71 13.22
CA GLU A 1 -11.11 -2.76 12.84
C GLU A 1 -11.06 -3.40 11.47
N ALA A 2 -10.31 -2.85 10.52
CA ALA A 2 -10.29 -3.38 9.15
C ALA A 2 -9.65 -4.79 9.12
N ILE A 3 -10.27 -5.74 8.42
CA ILE A 3 -9.67 -7.07 8.20
C ILE A 3 -8.95 -7.04 6.85
N ALA A 4 -7.62 -7.15 6.87
CA ALA A 4 -6.82 -7.43 5.68
C ALA A 4 -6.94 -8.93 5.32
N LEU A 5 -7.29 -9.24 4.07
CA LEU A 5 -7.56 -10.62 3.62
C LEU A 5 -6.59 -11.07 2.53
N GLY A 6 -5.66 -11.95 2.89
CA GLY A 6 -4.96 -12.85 1.96
C GLY A 6 -5.62 -14.23 1.96
N LEU A 7 -6.45 -14.55 0.97
CA LEU A 7 -7.02 -15.88 0.78
C LEU A 7 -6.12 -16.71 -0.14
N VAL A 8 -5.57 -17.81 0.38
CA VAL A 8 -4.83 -18.80 -0.38
C VAL A 8 -5.80 -19.84 -0.94
N ALA A 9 -6.24 -19.63 -2.18
CA ALA A 9 -6.77 -20.68 -3.04
C ALA A 9 -5.90 -20.73 -4.31
N HIS A 10 -5.93 -21.81 -5.09
CA HIS A 10 -5.28 -21.81 -6.41
C HIS A 10 -5.96 -20.73 -7.28
N GLY A 11 -5.28 -19.60 -7.51
CA GLY A 11 -5.86 -18.41 -8.14
C GLY A 11 -6.58 -17.45 -7.18
N GLY A 12 -6.42 -17.63 -5.86
CA GLY A 12 -6.92 -16.74 -4.82
C GLY A 12 -6.05 -15.49 -4.62
N THR A 13 -6.50 -14.58 -3.76
CA THR A 13 -5.89 -13.24 -3.53
C THR A 13 -4.45 -13.30 -3.02
N ALA A 14 -3.98 -14.47 -2.57
CA ALA A 14 -2.61 -14.72 -2.11
C ALA A 14 -1.74 -15.51 -3.13
N THR A 15 -2.05 -15.45 -4.42
CA THR A 15 -1.28 -16.12 -5.48
C THR A 15 -0.15 -15.21 -5.99
N GLY A 16 1.03 -15.76 -6.29
CA GLY A 16 2.15 -15.01 -6.87
C GLY A 16 1.88 -14.53 -8.31
N VAL A 17 2.57 -13.45 -8.72
CA VAL A 17 2.38 -12.80 -10.03
C VAL A 17 2.56 -13.78 -11.21
N GLU A 18 3.56 -14.65 -11.17
CA GLU A 18 3.81 -15.62 -12.27
C GLU A 18 2.64 -16.59 -12.49
N VAL A 19 1.94 -16.97 -11.43
CA VAL A 19 0.77 -17.85 -11.53
C VAL A 19 -0.44 -17.07 -12.04
N TRP A 20 -0.60 -15.82 -11.57
CA TRP A 20 -1.65 -14.92 -12.05
C TRP A 20 -1.51 -14.61 -13.55
N ASP A 21 -0.28 -14.40 -14.03
CA ASP A 21 0.04 -14.06 -15.43
C ASP A 21 -0.33 -15.16 -16.44
N LYS A 22 -0.61 -16.40 -15.99
CA LYS A 22 -1.05 -17.49 -16.87
C LYS A 22 -2.44 -17.26 -17.46
N ASP A 23 -3.31 -16.55 -16.74
CA ASP A 23 -4.66 -16.19 -17.17
C ASP A 23 -5.15 -14.95 -16.39
N PRO A 24 -4.59 -13.76 -16.66
CA PRO A 24 -4.79 -12.58 -15.83
C PRO A 24 -6.25 -12.13 -15.78
N GLU A 25 -7.01 -12.30 -16.87
CA GLU A 25 -8.43 -11.94 -16.89
C GLU A 25 -9.26 -12.86 -15.99
N ASN A 26 -9.07 -14.17 -16.11
CA ASN A 26 -9.80 -15.12 -15.28
C ASN A 26 -9.37 -15.06 -13.82
N ASN A 27 -8.08 -14.95 -13.55
CA ASN A 27 -7.56 -14.88 -12.19
C ASN A 27 -8.03 -13.61 -11.50
N THR A 28 -8.00 -12.44 -12.16
CA THR A 28 -8.58 -11.20 -11.59
C THR A 28 -10.07 -11.33 -11.33
N ARG A 29 -10.83 -12.03 -12.17
CA ARG A 29 -12.26 -12.28 -11.92
C ARG A 29 -12.51 -13.16 -10.70
N LEU A 30 -11.72 -14.23 -10.52
CA LEU A 30 -11.81 -15.09 -9.33
C LEU A 30 -11.44 -14.34 -8.04
N ILE A 31 -10.38 -13.53 -8.08
CA ILE A 31 -9.97 -12.63 -6.99
C ILE A 31 -11.13 -11.66 -6.67
N ALA A 32 -11.74 -11.04 -7.67
CA ALA A 32 -12.86 -10.13 -7.47
C ALA A 32 -14.10 -10.82 -6.88
N GLU A 33 -14.44 -12.02 -7.33
CA GLU A 33 -15.52 -12.83 -6.74
C GLU A 33 -15.24 -13.16 -5.27
N THR A 34 -14.00 -13.53 -4.94
CA THR A 34 -13.56 -13.79 -3.56
C THR A 34 -13.75 -12.57 -2.67
N PHE A 35 -13.31 -11.39 -3.12
CA PHE A 35 -13.51 -10.14 -2.40
C PHE A 35 -15.00 -9.78 -2.27
N ARG A 36 -15.84 -10.07 -3.26
CA ARG A 36 -17.29 -9.82 -3.14
C ARG A 36 -17.93 -10.70 -2.07
N GLU A 37 -17.60 -11.99 -2.00
CA GLU A 37 -18.13 -12.86 -0.95
C GLU A 37 -17.66 -12.42 0.43
N ALA A 38 -16.37 -12.13 0.59
CA ALA A 38 -15.82 -11.62 1.84
C ALA A 38 -16.43 -10.25 2.23
N GLY A 39 -16.63 -9.37 1.24
CA GLY A 39 -17.26 -8.06 1.42
C GLY A 39 -18.72 -8.17 1.88
N ARG A 40 -19.50 -9.12 1.36
CA ARG A 40 -20.88 -9.37 1.84
C ARG A 40 -20.89 -9.80 3.30
N ILE A 41 -19.99 -10.71 3.69
CA ILE A 41 -19.86 -11.14 5.08
C ILE A 41 -19.49 -9.95 5.98
N ALA A 42 -18.51 -9.14 5.59
CA ALA A 42 -18.12 -7.95 6.35
C ALA A 42 -19.30 -6.98 6.50
N GLN A 43 -20.01 -6.70 5.40
CA GLN A 43 -21.18 -5.83 5.39
C GLN A 43 -22.30 -6.31 6.32
N ASP A 44 -22.57 -7.62 6.35
CA ASP A 44 -23.58 -8.22 7.26
C ASP A 44 -23.24 -8.00 8.74
N HIS A 45 -21.96 -7.77 9.05
CA HIS A 45 -21.46 -7.46 10.38
C HIS A 45 -21.18 -5.96 10.61
N GLY A 46 -21.50 -5.09 9.65
CA GLY A 46 -21.22 -3.65 9.74
C GLY A 46 -19.73 -3.29 9.62
N GLU A 47 -18.93 -4.21 9.08
CA GLU A 47 -17.49 -4.06 8.85
C GLU A 47 -17.19 -3.87 7.35
N PHE A 48 -15.93 -3.55 7.05
CA PHE A 48 -15.40 -3.50 5.69
C PHE A 48 -14.08 -4.29 5.62
N ILE A 49 -13.67 -4.63 4.41
CA ILE A 49 -12.39 -5.31 4.15
C ILE A 49 -11.54 -4.46 3.22
N VAL A 50 -10.23 -4.59 3.36
CA VAL A 50 -9.26 -3.87 2.54
C VAL A 50 -8.30 -4.84 1.87
N ALA A 51 -8.05 -4.58 0.59
CA ALA A 51 -6.96 -5.19 -0.14
C ALA A 51 -5.70 -4.37 0.11
N GLU A 52 -4.72 -4.95 0.81
CA GLU A 52 -3.38 -4.38 0.87
C GLU A 52 -2.65 -4.69 -0.43
N GLY A 53 -2.45 -3.66 -1.25
CA GLY A 53 -1.72 -3.82 -2.49
C GLY A 53 -0.25 -4.05 -2.21
N GLU A 54 0.26 -5.22 -2.58
CA GLU A 54 1.67 -5.53 -2.49
C GLU A 54 2.17 -6.18 -3.78
N ILE A 55 3.41 -5.84 -4.15
CA ILE A 55 4.05 -6.27 -5.40
C ILE A 55 4.18 -7.79 -5.55
N CYS A 56 4.07 -8.59 -4.48
CA CYS A 56 4.11 -10.04 -4.56
C CYS A 56 2.77 -10.67 -4.96
N TRP A 57 1.65 -9.95 -4.83
CA TRP A 57 0.31 -10.48 -5.05
C TRP A 57 -0.16 -10.31 -6.50
N GLY A 58 -0.41 -11.41 -7.19
CA GLY A 58 -1.05 -11.45 -8.49
C GLY A 58 -2.40 -10.71 -8.47
N GLY A 59 -2.65 -9.85 -9.45
CA GLY A 59 -3.84 -8.98 -9.48
C GLY A 59 -3.80 -7.75 -8.55
N MET A 60 -2.80 -7.63 -7.67
CA MET A 60 -2.60 -6.46 -6.77
C MET A 60 -1.15 -5.94 -6.78
N HIS A 61 -0.32 -6.40 -7.71
CA HIS A 61 1.12 -6.12 -7.79
C HIS A 61 1.47 -4.79 -8.48
N SER A 62 0.47 -4.03 -8.92
CA SER A 62 0.64 -2.69 -9.48
C SER A 62 -0.53 -1.79 -9.14
N TRP A 63 -0.32 -0.48 -9.21
CA TRP A 63 -1.39 0.50 -9.00
C TRP A 63 -2.54 0.34 -10.00
N ARG A 64 -2.25 -0.04 -11.25
CA ARG A 64 -3.27 -0.25 -12.29
C ARG A 64 -4.05 -1.54 -12.10
N GLU A 65 -3.39 -2.63 -11.73
CA GLU A 65 -4.09 -3.90 -11.46
C GLU A 65 -4.96 -3.80 -10.20
N ASN A 66 -4.52 -3.06 -9.16
CA ASN A 66 -5.38 -2.75 -8.01
C ASN A 66 -6.64 -1.97 -8.41
N VAL A 67 -6.50 -0.90 -9.21
CA VAL A 67 -7.67 -0.13 -9.69
C VAL A 67 -8.63 -1.05 -10.46
N LYS A 68 -8.11 -1.82 -11.42
CA LYS A 68 -8.90 -2.79 -12.20
C LYS A 68 -9.63 -3.80 -11.31
N LEU A 69 -8.94 -4.32 -10.29
CA LEU A 69 -9.54 -5.26 -9.34
C LEU A 69 -10.67 -4.62 -8.54
N LEU A 70 -10.45 -3.43 -7.99
CA LEU A 70 -11.44 -2.72 -7.16
C LEU A 70 -12.68 -2.31 -7.99
N GLU A 71 -12.47 -1.86 -9.23
CA GLU A 71 -13.54 -1.61 -10.19
C GLU A 71 -14.33 -2.88 -10.50
N LEU A 72 -13.64 -4.02 -10.67
CA LEU A 72 -14.30 -5.29 -10.92
C LEU A 72 -15.09 -5.75 -9.69
N VAL A 73 -14.53 -5.67 -8.48
CA VAL A 73 -15.23 -6.01 -7.23
C VAL A 73 -16.52 -5.21 -7.11
N ASN A 74 -16.49 -3.91 -7.39
CA ASN A 74 -17.65 -3.02 -7.42
C ASN A 74 -18.47 -3.00 -6.11
N MET A 75 -17.78 -2.88 -4.97
CA MET A 75 -18.38 -2.76 -3.63
C MET A 75 -17.79 -1.58 -2.85
N PRO A 76 -17.91 -0.34 -3.37
CA PRO A 76 -17.27 0.83 -2.76
C PRO A 76 -17.74 1.04 -1.31
N GLY A 77 -16.79 1.29 -0.42
CA GLY A 77 -17.03 1.48 1.02
C GLY A 77 -17.21 0.19 1.83
N VAL A 78 -17.27 -0.98 1.17
CA VAL A 78 -17.34 -2.30 1.81
C VAL A 78 -16.08 -3.12 1.51
N VAL A 79 -15.63 -3.09 0.26
CA VAL A 79 -14.31 -3.56 -0.14
C VAL A 79 -13.52 -2.36 -0.62
N GLY A 80 -12.40 -2.10 0.04
CA GLY A 80 -11.53 -0.97 -0.26
C GLY A 80 -10.08 -1.38 -0.42
N TYR A 81 -9.23 -0.36 -0.41
CA TYR A 81 -7.79 -0.48 -0.50
C TYR A 81 -7.15 -0.09 0.85
N GLN A 82 -6.13 -0.83 1.27
CA GLN A 82 -5.22 -0.42 2.33
C GLN A 82 -3.98 0.15 1.64
N ALA A 83 -3.76 1.44 1.84
CA ALA A 83 -2.56 2.09 1.32
C ALA A 83 -1.40 1.87 2.28
N ASP A 84 -0.36 1.19 1.84
CA ASP A 84 0.94 1.18 2.52
C ASP A 84 1.94 2.05 1.77
N MET A 85 2.66 2.92 2.50
CA MET A 85 3.56 3.87 1.87
C MET A 85 4.76 3.21 1.18
N ALA A 86 5.31 2.14 1.76
CA ALA A 86 6.45 1.41 1.23
C ALA A 86 6.04 0.57 0.00
N HIS A 87 4.90 -0.10 0.05
CA HIS A 87 4.36 -0.83 -1.11
C HIS A 87 4.03 0.09 -2.28
N SER A 88 3.42 1.24 -1.99
CA SER A 88 3.10 2.25 -3.01
C SER A 88 4.35 2.79 -3.71
N MET A 89 5.47 2.92 -2.98
CA MET A 89 6.75 3.29 -3.57
C MET A 89 7.22 2.28 -4.63
N LEU A 90 6.93 1.00 -4.45
CA LEU A 90 7.34 -0.04 -5.39
C LEU A 90 6.43 -0.14 -6.61
N PHE A 91 5.19 0.31 -6.50
CA PHE A 91 4.33 0.55 -7.67
C PHE A 91 4.89 1.67 -8.56
N VAL A 92 5.39 2.74 -7.95
CA VAL A 92 6.07 3.82 -8.70
C VAL A 92 7.26 3.28 -9.50
N LEU A 93 8.02 2.38 -8.89
CA LEU A 93 9.20 1.74 -9.51
C LEU A 93 8.86 0.59 -10.47
N GLY A 94 7.59 0.16 -10.54
CA GLY A 94 7.17 -0.98 -11.35
C GLY A 94 7.88 -2.29 -10.98
N ALA A 95 8.25 -2.47 -9.70
CA ALA A 95 9.20 -3.50 -9.26
C ALA A 95 8.83 -4.94 -9.66
N ASN A 96 7.53 -5.24 -9.72
CA ASN A 96 7.00 -6.51 -10.23
C ASN A 96 5.98 -6.33 -11.36
N ALA A 97 5.92 -5.12 -11.94
CA ALA A 97 4.99 -4.72 -13.00
C ALA A 97 5.63 -3.64 -13.88
N GLU A 98 6.66 -3.99 -14.66
CA GLU A 98 7.43 -3.02 -15.46
C GLU A 98 6.55 -2.20 -16.42
N LYS A 99 5.48 -2.82 -16.95
CA LYS A 99 4.46 -2.16 -17.79
C LYS A 99 3.77 -0.98 -17.10
N ASP A 100 3.77 -0.97 -15.76
CA ASP A 100 3.11 0.02 -14.91
C ASP A 100 4.05 1.00 -14.22
N ARG A 101 5.36 0.86 -14.49
CA ARG A 101 6.42 1.73 -14.00
C ARG A 101 6.14 3.20 -14.35
N ILE A 102 6.43 4.10 -13.39
CA ILE A 102 6.27 5.55 -13.59
C ILE A 102 7.63 6.24 -13.69
N LEU A 103 8.58 5.89 -12.81
CA LEU A 103 9.93 6.47 -12.83
C LEU A 103 10.89 5.70 -13.75
N PRO A 104 11.87 6.36 -14.37
CA PRO A 104 12.92 5.70 -15.16
C PRO A 104 13.65 4.57 -14.40
N ARG A 105 14.26 3.65 -15.13
CA ARG A 105 15.07 2.56 -14.55
C ARG A 105 16.28 3.06 -13.77
N ASP A 106 16.91 4.07 -14.32
CA ASP A 106 18.09 4.77 -13.84
C ASP A 106 17.72 6.09 -13.15
N PHE A 107 16.58 6.11 -12.45
CA PHE A 107 16.07 7.31 -11.78
C PHE A 107 17.11 7.94 -10.84
N ASP A 108 17.33 9.25 -11.02
CA ASP A 108 18.14 10.04 -10.11
C ASP A 108 17.33 10.41 -8.87
N TRP A 109 17.69 9.81 -7.73
CA TRP A 109 17.05 10.05 -6.42
C TRP A 109 17.17 11.48 -5.89
N SER A 110 17.99 12.33 -6.54
CA SER A 110 18.05 13.76 -6.28
C SER A 110 16.83 14.52 -6.84
N ASP A 111 16.15 13.98 -7.86
CA ASP A 111 14.95 14.57 -8.46
C ASP A 111 13.70 14.33 -7.61
N LYS A 112 13.59 15.07 -6.51
CA LYS A 112 12.43 14.97 -5.60
C LYS A 112 11.11 15.32 -6.27
N ALA A 113 11.11 16.21 -7.27
CA ALA A 113 9.89 16.62 -7.94
C ALA A 113 9.29 15.50 -8.79
N ALA A 114 10.13 14.75 -9.52
CA ALA A 114 9.68 13.57 -10.26
C ALA A 114 9.18 12.46 -9.32
N LEU A 115 9.87 12.22 -8.20
CA LEU A 115 9.41 11.27 -7.18
C LEU A 115 8.03 11.67 -6.62
N ASP A 116 7.89 12.92 -6.21
CA ASP A 116 6.63 13.48 -5.70
C ASP A 116 5.49 13.28 -6.70
N ALA A 117 5.71 13.66 -7.96
CA ALA A 117 4.70 13.55 -9.01
C ALA A 117 4.30 12.09 -9.28
N ALA A 118 5.28 11.18 -9.30
CA ALA A 118 5.02 9.77 -9.55
C ALA A 118 4.29 9.10 -8.39
N TYR A 119 4.69 9.40 -7.16
CA TYR A 119 4.04 8.87 -5.96
C TYR A 119 2.63 9.43 -5.79
N HIS A 120 2.45 10.74 -6.02
CA HIS A 120 1.14 11.37 -5.98
C HIS A 120 0.19 10.76 -7.02
N LYS A 121 0.67 10.43 -8.22
CA LYS A 121 -0.13 9.74 -9.24
C LYS A 121 -0.66 8.38 -8.79
N VAL A 122 0.14 7.60 -8.04
CA VAL A 122 -0.34 6.34 -7.43
C VAL A 122 -1.40 6.64 -6.38
N GLY A 123 -1.16 7.64 -5.53
CA GLY A 123 -2.13 8.15 -4.56
C GLY A 123 -3.46 8.54 -5.21
N ASP A 124 -3.45 9.37 -6.25
CA ASP A 124 -4.66 9.81 -6.95
C ASP A 124 -5.50 8.66 -7.51
N ALA A 125 -4.85 7.62 -8.03
CA ALA A 125 -5.53 6.47 -8.60
C ALA A 125 -6.22 5.61 -7.54
N LEU A 126 -5.60 5.43 -6.37
CA LEU A 126 -6.05 4.47 -5.34
C LEU A 126 -6.81 5.12 -4.18
N ARG A 127 -6.52 6.38 -3.84
CA ARG A 127 -7.15 7.15 -2.76
C ARG A 127 -8.69 7.17 -2.78
N PRO A 128 -9.39 7.14 -3.94
CA PRO A 128 -10.84 6.99 -3.96
C PRO A 128 -11.33 5.71 -3.26
N TRP A 129 -10.54 4.64 -3.33
CA TRP A 129 -10.83 3.32 -2.78
C TRP A 129 -10.22 3.09 -1.39
N THR A 130 -9.30 3.95 -0.96
CA THR A 130 -8.59 3.76 0.31
C THR A 130 -9.51 3.91 1.51
N LEU A 131 -9.55 2.88 2.36
CA LEU A 131 -10.28 2.85 3.64
C LEU A 131 -9.34 2.67 4.85
N ASP A 132 -8.11 2.23 4.62
CA ASP A 132 -7.08 2.07 5.64
C ASP A 132 -5.71 2.59 5.15
N PHE A 133 -4.84 3.02 6.07
CA PHE A 133 -3.55 3.62 5.72
C PHE A 133 -2.44 3.33 6.73
N HIS A 134 -1.36 2.79 6.18
CA HIS A 134 -0.11 2.47 6.84
C HIS A 134 0.97 3.47 6.43
N VAL A 135 1.45 4.22 7.41
CA VAL A 135 2.63 5.07 7.28
C VAL A 135 3.87 4.18 7.34
N ALA A 136 4.75 4.31 6.35
CA ALA A 136 5.94 3.48 6.24
C ALA A 136 7.08 4.23 5.52
N GLN A 137 8.26 3.63 5.54
CA GLN A 137 9.45 4.10 4.82
C GLN A 137 10.00 2.97 3.94
N ASN A 138 10.53 3.33 2.77
CA ASN A 138 11.17 2.41 1.82
C ASN A 138 12.43 3.06 1.25
N ASP A 139 13.47 2.26 1.02
CA ASP A 139 14.78 2.70 0.51
C ASP A 139 14.92 2.62 -1.01
N GLY A 140 13.83 2.29 -1.71
CA GLY A 140 13.76 2.05 -3.14
C GLY A 140 14.03 0.60 -3.53
N THR A 141 14.19 -0.31 -2.56
CA THR A 141 14.48 -1.72 -2.80
C THR A 141 13.32 -2.63 -2.40
N THR A 142 13.32 -3.84 -2.98
CA THR A 142 12.46 -4.94 -2.57
C THR A 142 13.18 -5.79 -1.52
N PHE A 143 12.41 -6.44 -0.65
CA PHE A 143 12.90 -7.49 0.24
C PHE A 143 12.42 -8.85 -0.28
N GLY A 144 13.11 -9.93 0.04
CA GLY A 144 12.67 -11.28 -0.28
C GLY A 144 12.68 -12.11 1.01
N SER A 145 11.56 -12.75 1.35
CA SER A 145 11.45 -13.57 2.57
C SER A 145 10.39 -14.66 2.41
N GLY A 146 10.77 -15.91 2.73
CA GLY A 146 9.88 -17.07 2.60
C GLY A 146 9.36 -17.26 1.18
N ASP A 147 8.06 -17.52 1.03
CA ASP A 147 7.37 -17.68 -0.26
C ASP A 147 7.19 -16.35 -1.02
N HIS A 148 7.57 -15.22 -0.41
CA HIS A 148 7.54 -13.90 -1.05
C HIS A 148 8.91 -13.56 -1.63
N GLU A 149 9.16 -14.01 -2.87
CA GLU A 149 10.44 -13.77 -3.55
C GLU A 149 10.74 -12.27 -3.79
N LYS A 150 9.70 -11.43 -3.88
CA LYS A 150 9.78 -9.95 -4.01
C LYS A 150 8.62 -9.28 -3.27
N THR A 151 8.85 -8.92 -2.02
CA THR A 151 7.95 -8.16 -1.13
C THR A 151 8.51 -6.75 -0.92
N GLY A 152 7.71 -5.82 -0.44
CA GLY A 152 8.14 -4.43 -0.34
C GLY A 152 8.95 -4.12 0.90
N ARG A 153 10.21 -3.68 0.77
CA ARG A 153 11.07 -3.49 1.95
C ARG A 153 10.59 -2.34 2.83
N HIS A 154 10.17 -2.64 4.06
CA HIS A 154 10.02 -1.62 5.10
C HIS A 154 11.39 -1.35 5.72
N CYS A 155 11.81 -0.08 5.76
CA CYS A 155 13.01 0.32 6.49
C CYS A 155 12.69 1.31 7.61
N GLN A 156 13.67 1.54 8.50
CA GLN A 156 13.49 2.44 9.63
C GLN A 156 13.23 3.87 9.15
N ILE A 157 12.51 4.64 9.96
CA ILE A 157 12.13 6.02 9.65
C ILE A 157 13.34 6.91 9.29
N ASP A 158 14.49 6.68 9.94
CA ASP A 158 15.74 7.40 9.75
C ASP A 158 16.79 6.59 8.98
N ASP A 159 16.37 5.57 8.23
CA ASP A 159 17.27 4.86 7.31
C ASP A 159 17.94 5.88 6.36
N PRO A 160 19.28 5.91 6.27
CA PRO A 160 19.98 6.89 5.45
C PRO A 160 19.67 6.77 3.95
N ASN A 161 19.13 5.62 3.52
CA ASN A 161 18.68 5.37 2.16
C ASN A 161 17.16 5.57 1.98
N GLY A 162 16.42 5.92 3.03
CA GLY A 162 14.99 6.20 2.97
C GLY A 162 14.66 7.22 1.88
N ARG A 163 13.65 6.91 1.06
CA ARG A 163 13.32 7.71 -0.14
C ARG A 163 12.12 8.61 0.07
N LEU A 164 11.26 8.27 1.01
CA LEU A 164 10.06 9.03 1.29
C LEU A 164 10.35 10.11 2.34
N ASP A 165 9.97 11.35 2.02
CA ASP A 165 9.64 12.34 3.04
C ASP A 165 8.30 11.92 3.67
N VAL A 166 8.37 11.21 4.80
CA VAL A 166 7.20 10.53 5.38
C VAL A 166 6.03 11.48 5.64
N PRO A 167 6.18 12.62 6.35
CA PRO A 167 5.10 13.58 6.51
C PRO A 167 4.53 14.05 5.18
N ARG A 168 5.37 14.49 4.23
CA ARG A 168 4.89 14.99 2.94
C ARG A 168 4.11 13.93 2.15
N HIS A 169 4.67 12.73 2.01
CA HIS A 169 4.09 11.68 1.17
C HIS A 169 2.83 11.07 1.80
N ALA A 170 2.70 11.05 3.13
CA ALA A 170 1.45 10.70 3.80
C ALA A 170 0.30 11.63 3.39
N GLY A 171 0.60 12.89 3.08
CA GLY A 171 -0.36 13.86 2.56
C GLY A 171 -1.07 13.42 1.28
N TYR A 172 -0.42 12.66 0.41
CA TYR A 172 -1.03 12.18 -0.84
C TYR A 172 -2.14 11.13 -0.61
N TRP A 173 -2.21 10.55 0.59
CA TRP A 173 -3.25 9.62 1.02
C TRP A 173 -4.31 10.30 1.90
N LEU A 174 -3.88 11.22 2.76
CA LEU A 174 -4.75 11.90 3.73
C LEU A 174 -5.51 13.09 3.15
N ARG A 175 -5.06 13.64 2.01
CA ARG A 175 -5.68 14.80 1.35
C ARG A 175 -6.17 14.45 -0.06
N ASP A 176 -7.27 15.07 -0.47
CA ASP A 176 -7.77 14.99 -1.83
C ASP A 176 -6.96 15.87 -2.81
N ASP A 177 -7.38 15.88 -4.07
CA ASP A 177 -6.75 16.65 -5.16
C ASP A 177 -6.81 18.18 -4.95
N LYS A 178 -7.73 18.64 -4.08
CA LYS A 178 -7.87 20.04 -3.68
C LYS A 178 -7.05 20.38 -2.44
N GLY A 179 -6.40 19.38 -1.85
CA GLY A 179 -5.62 19.52 -0.62
C GLY A 179 -6.47 19.44 0.65
N GLU A 180 -7.76 19.10 0.56
CA GLU A 180 -8.65 18.96 1.71
C GLU A 180 -8.50 17.60 2.36
N LEU A 181 -8.65 17.52 3.69
CA LEU A 181 -8.55 16.23 4.38
C LEU A 181 -9.71 15.32 4.00
N THR A 182 -9.39 14.09 3.61
CA THR A 182 -10.38 13.09 3.22
C THR A 182 -11.22 12.64 4.41
N LYS A 183 -10.60 12.56 5.61
CA LYS A 183 -11.21 12.06 6.86
C LYS A 183 -11.88 10.68 6.70
N LYS A 184 -11.37 9.85 5.77
CA LYS A 184 -11.91 8.51 5.49
C LYS A 184 -11.43 7.44 6.46
N MET A 185 -10.20 7.58 6.97
CA MET A 185 -9.64 6.71 7.99
C MET A 185 -9.96 7.26 9.39
N HIS A 186 -9.90 6.43 10.42
CA HIS A 186 -9.99 6.88 11.82
C HIS A 186 -8.63 6.82 12.52
N HIS A 187 -7.89 5.76 12.22
CA HIS A 187 -6.56 5.51 12.75
C HIS A 187 -5.56 5.44 11.61
N ILE A 188 -4.31 5.78 11.92
CA ILE A 188 -3.17 5.58 11.02
C ILE A 188 -2.11 4.80 11.78
N CYS A 189 -1.54 3.80 11.12
CA CYS A 189 -0.57 2.88 11.70
C CYS A 189 0.83 3.23 11.21
N TRP A 190 1.87 2.85 11.95
CA TRP A 190 3.19 2.67 11.35
C TRP A 190 3.36 1.21 10.97
N ASP A 191 3.81 0.93 9.75
CA ASP A 191 4.13 -0.43 9.33
C ASP A 191 5.64 -0.71 9.40
N GLY A 192 6.00 -1.54 10.37
CA GLY A 192 7.34 -2.06 10.59
C GLY A 192 7.44 -3.57 10.43
N CYS A 193 6.56 -4.20 9.64
CA CYS A 193 6.43 -5.66 9.54
C CYS A 193 7.72 -6.41 9.18
N MET A 194 8.69 -5.73 8.56
CA MET A 194 9.98 -6.30 8.15
C MET A 194 11.15 -5.93 9.07
N PHE A 195 10.90 -5.33 10.23
CA PHE A 195 11.98 -5.00 11.16
C PHE A 195 12.48 -6.25 11.89
N PRO A 196 13.81 -6.46 12.00
CA PRO A 196 14.34 -7.50 12.86
C PRO A 196 13.87 -7.31 14.31
N ASN A 197 13.60 -8.40 15.03
CA ASN A 197 13.15 -8.33 16.44
C ASN A 197 14.06 -7.44 17.31
N ALA A 198 15.38 -7.52 17.13
CA ALA A 198 16.34 -6.71 17.86
C ALA A 198 16.13 -5.19 17.65
N VAL A 199 15.64 -4.76 16.49
CA VAL A 199 15.27 -3.35 16.24
C VAL A 199 14.02 -3.00 17.05
N MET A 200 13.00 -3.87 17.04
CA MET A 200 11.75 -3.67 17.78
C MET A 200 11.93 -3.69 19.31
N GLU A 201 12.99 -4.30 19.83
CA GLU A 201 13.33 -4.29 21.26
C GLU A 201 13.99 -2.98 21.73
N THR A 202 14.34 -2.07 20.82
CA THR A 202 14.97 -0.79 21.18
C THR A 202 13.94 0.32 21.38
N GLN A 203 13.95 0.96 22.57
CA GLN A 203 13.07 2.10 22.87
C GLN A 203 13.23 3.26 21.88
N GLU A 204 14.46 3.47 21.39
CA GLU A 204 14.77 4.53 20.43
C GLU A 204 13.98 4.37 19.13
N THR A 205 13.81 3.14 18.63
CA THR A 205 12.99 2.85 17.44
C THR A 205 11.57 3.38 17.61
N TRP A 206 10.93 3.08 18.74
CA TRP A 206 9.57 3.54 19.02
C TRP A 206 9.47 5.06 19.19
N ASN A 207 10.46 5.70 19.84
CA ASN A 207 10.50 7.15 19.96
C ASN A 207 10.58 7.83 18.59
N LYS A 208 11.37 7.28 17.66
CA LYS A 208 11.49 7.81 16.30
C LYS A 208 10.20 7.61 15.50
N ILE A 209 9.60 6.42 15.55
CA ILE A 209 8.32 6.11 14.91
C ILE A 209 7.23 7.06 15.42
N LEU A 210 7.04 7.14 16.74
CA LEU A 210 6.04 8.03 17.35
C LEU A 210 6.30 9.49 16.99
N GLY A 211 7.57 9.93 16.98
CA GLY A 211 7.94 11.27 16.55
C GLY A 211 7.57 11.57 15.10
N ALA A 212 7.71 10.60 14.19
CA ALA A 212 7.28 10.76 12.80
C ALA A 212 5.75 10.73 12.64
N MET A 213 5.05 9.85 13.36
CA MET A 213 3.59 9.82 13.37
C MET A 213 2.98 11.13 13.89
N VAL A 214 3.60 11.74 14.91
CA VAL A 214 3.23 13.09 15.37
C VAL A 214 3.44 14.14 14.28
N LYS A 215 4.53 14.09 13.52
CA LYS A 215 4.76 15.01 12.40
C LYS A 215 3.72 14.83 11.29
N VAL A 216 3.35 13.59 10.94
CA VAL A 216 2.26 13.30 9.98
C VAL A 216 0.97 13.90 10.50
N ARG A 217 0.61 13.61 11.76
CA ARG A 217 -0.59 14.14 12.40
C ARG A 217 -0.65 15.67 12.36
N ASP A 218 0.44 16.33 12.73
CA ASP A 218 0.49 17.79 12.81
C ASP A 218 0.46 18.45 11.41
N ALA A 219 1.12 17.85 10.41
CA ALA A 219 1.11 18.34 9.02
C ALA A 219 -0.26 18.16 8.32
N HIS A 220 -0.98 17.10 8.69
CA HIS A 220 -2.27 16.75 8.09
C HIS A 220 -3.46 17.01 9.02
N GLY A 221 -3.27 17.74 10.12
CA GLY A 221 -4.36 18.10 11.04
C GLY A 221 -5.19 16.91 11.50
N TRP A 222 -4.60 15.71 11.53
CA TRP A 222 -5.31 14.47 11.84
C TRP A 222 -5.68 14.46 13.32
N ARG A 223 -6.97 14.55 13.63
CA ARG A 223 -7.50 14.50 14.99
C ARG A 223 -8.84 13.79 14.93
N GLU A 224 -8.99 12.77 15.77
CA GLU A 224 -10.30 12.17 16.05
C GLU A 224 -11.06 13.01 17.07
#